data_AF-A0A2Z4L618-F1
#
_entry.id   AF-A0A2Z4L618-F1
#
_cell.length_a   1.000
_cell.length_b   1.000
_cell.length_c   1.000
_cell.angle_alpha   90.00
_cell.angle_beta   90.00
_cell.angle_gamma   90.00
#
_symmetry.space_group_name_H-M   'P 1'
#
loop_
_entity.id
_entity.type
_entity.pdbx_description
1 polymer ?
#
loop_
_entity_poly.entity_id
_entity_poly.type
_entity_poly.pdbx_seq_one_letter_code
_entity_poly.pdbx_strand_id
1 'polypeptide(L)' 'MMMIDTKLYNNNQTTVPAEIRNAHSLQADDIIEWVLSNDNTVHINFRKKVTLNEMKGAGKTSKNTNALELEKELYR' A
#
# COMPACT_ATOMS: atom_id res chain seq x y z
N MET A 1 17.34 -15.20 -14.47
CA MET A 1 17.18 -14.92 -13.03
C MET A 1 18.13 -13.81 -12.67
N MET A 2 17.63 -12.72 -12.09
CA MET A 2 18.44 -11.58 -11.68
C MET A 2 18.54 -11.60 -10.15
N MET A 3 19.75 -11.50 -9.62
CA MET A 3 20.01 -11.38 -8.17
C MET A 3 20.54 -9.99 -7.90
N ILE A 4 19.93 -9.28 -6.96
CA ILE A 4 20.34 -7.94 -6.53
C ILE A 4 20.35 -7.94 -5.01
N ASP A 5 21.48 -7.54 -4.45
CA ASP A 5 21.66 -7.44 -3.02
C ASP A 5 21.59 -5.98 -2.57
N THR A 6 20.96 -5.75 -1.43
CA THR A 6 20.91 -4.44 -0.77
C THR A 6 21.31 -4.59 0.68
N LYS A 7 21.87 -3.53 1.25
CA LYS A 7 22.32 -3.55 2.63
C LYS A 7 21.16 -3.17 3.56
N LEU A 8 21.04 -3.88 4.67
CA LEU A 8 20.24 -3.43 5.81
C LEU A 8 21.03 -2.35 6.56
N TYR A 9 20.48 -1.15 6.60
CA TYR A 9 20.99 0.00 7.33
C TYR A 9 20.37 0.06 8.74
N ASN A 10 20.86 1.00 9.54
CA ASN A 10 20.32 1.27 10.87
C ASN A 10 18.79 1.49 10.82
N ASN A 11 18.11 1.17 11.93
CA ASN A 11 16.65 1.25 12.05
C ASN A 11 15.88 0.34 11.08
N ASN A 12 16.47 -0.80 10.69
CA ASN A 12 15.86 -1.81 9.83
C ASN A 12 15.45 -1.28 8.45
N GLN A 13 16.24 -0.36 7.88
CA GLN A 13 15.94 0.26 6.60
C GLN A 13 16.73 -0.40 5.47
N THR A 14 16.12 -0.57 4.30
CA THR A 14 16.83 -0.95 3.08
C THR A 14 16.37 -0.09 1.90
N THR A 15 17.21 0.01 0.89
CA THR A 15 16.92 0.69 -0.37
C THR A 15 16.26 -0.25 -1.36
N VAL A 16 15.23 0.19 -2.08
CA VAL A 16 14.73 -0.54 -3.24
C VAL A 16 15.68 -0.32 -4.43
N PRO A 17 16.22 -1.38 -5.05
CA PRO A 17 17.06 -1.25 -6.24
C PRO A 17 16.37 -0.49 -7.38
N ALA A 18 17.16 0.23 -8.18
CA ALA A 18 16.63 1.05 -9.27
C ALA A 18 15.88 0.21 -10.32
N GLU A 19 16.36 -1.00 -10.60
CA GLU A 19 15.78 -1.94 -11.53
C GLU A 19 14.36 -2.34 -11.10
N ILE A 20 14.20 -2.69 -9.81
CA ILE A 20 12.89 -3.05 -9.23
C ILE A 20 11.98 -1.82 -9.18
N ARG A 21 12.52 -0.68 -8.74
CA ARG A 21 11.78 0.58 -8.66
C ARG A 21 11.19 0.98 -10.02
N ASN A 22 12.00 0.89 -11.08
CA ASN A 22 11.58 1.25 -12.43
C ASN A 22 10.61 0.22 -13.02
N ALA A 23 10.88 -1.08 -12.84
CA ALA A 23 10.00 -2.14 -13.34
C ALA A 23 8.58 -2.07 -12.77
N HIS A 24 8.45 -1.63 -11.51
CA HIS A 24 7.16 -1.47 -10.85
C HIS A 24 6.65 -0.02 -10.79
N SER A 25 7.37 0.92 -11.42
CA SER A 25 7.04 2.36 -11.43
C SER A 25 6.79 2.93 -10.02
N LEU A 26 7.59 2.50 -9.05
CA LEU A 26 7.41 2.86 -7.64
C LEU A 26 7.79 4.32 -7.38
N GLN A 27 6.93 5.01 -6.65
CA GLN A 27 7.10 6.40 -6.27
C GLN A 27 7.41 6.52 -4.77
N ALA A 28 7.74 7.74 -4.35
CA ALA A 28 7.77 8.05 -2.92
C ALA A 28 6.38 7.78 -2.32
N ASP A 29 6.34 7.36 -1.06
CA ASP A 29 5.13 7.03 -0.31
C ASP A 29 4.32 5.81 -0.78
N ASP A 30 4.78 5.08 -1.81
CA ASP A 30 4.27 3.75 -2.10
C ASP A 30 4.58 2.80 -0.94
N ILE A 31 3.68 1.86 -0.68
CA ILE A 31 3.78 0.94 0.45
C ILE A 31 4.41 -0.36 -0.03
N ILE A 32 5.43 -0.79 0.70
CA ILE A 32 6.10 -2.09 0.51
C ILE A 32 5.55 -3.03 1.58
N GLU A 33 4.82 -4.05 1.15
CA GLU A 33 4.24 -5.06 2.01
C GLU A 33 5.14 -6.30 2.04
N TRP A 34 5.42 -6.79 3.24
CA TRP A 34 6.30 -7.93 3.48
C TRP A 34 5.45 -9.08 4.01
N VAL A 35 5.42 -10.19 3.29
CA VAL A 35 4.69 -11.41 3.66
C VAL A 35 5.70 -12.49 4.00
N LEU A 36 5.72 -12.90 5.27
CA LEU A 36 6.51 -14.04 5.72
C LEU A 36 5.66 -15.31 5.58
N SER A 37 6.08 -16.19 4.67
CA SER A 37 5.48 -17.51 4.48
C SER A 37 5.95 -18.50 5.55
N ASN A 38 5.18 -19.59 5.73
CA ASN A 38 5.47 -20.63 6.74
C ASN A 38 6.81 -21.37 6.49
N ASP A 39 7.34 -21.31 5.28
CA ASP A 39 8.62 -21.89 4.86
C ASP A 39 9.80 -20.93 5.08
N ASN A 40 9.59 -19.81 5.78
CA ASN A 40 10.51 -18.69 5.96
C ASN A 40 10.88 -17.94 4.66
N THR A 41 10.14 -18.15 3.56
CA THR A 41 10.27 -17.32 2.37
C THR A 41 9.62 -15.97 2.62
N VAL A 42 10.33 -14.89 2.27
CA VAL A 42 9.81 -13.53 2.34
C VAL A 42 9.38 -13.09 0.95
N HIS A 43 8.10 -12.74 0.81
CA HIS A 43 7.57 -12.13 -0.40
C HIS A 43 7.36 -10.64 -0.19
N ILE A 44 7.75 -9.85 -1.18
CA ILE A 44 7.55 -8.41 -1.19
C ILE A 44 6.48 -8.08 -2.22
N ASN A 45 5.45 -7.37 -1.79
CA ASN A 45 4.41 -6.83 -2.65
C ASN A 45 4.45 -5.30 -2.65
N PHE A 46 4.27 -4.70 -3.82
CA PHE A 46 4.18 -3.25 -3.94
C PHE A 46 2.73 -2.85 -4.10
N ARG A 47 2.25 -1.98 -3.21
CA ARG A 47 0.89 -1.44 -3.28
C ARG A 47 0.95 0.08 -3.32
N LYS A 48 0.06 0.65 -4.12
CA LYS A 48 -0.19 2.10 -4.06
C LYS A 48 -0.97 2.43 -2.80
N LYS A 49 -0.68 3.58 -2.22
CA LYS A 49 -1.52 4.14 -1.16
C LYS A 49 -2.87 4.52 -1.77
N VAL A 50 -3.91 3.77 -1.43
CA VAL A 50 -5.27 4.10 -1.89
C VAL A 50 -5.66 5.42 -1.24
N THR A 51 -5.93 6.43 -2.05
CA THR A 51 -6.41 7.72 -1.56
C THR A 51 -7.91 7.64 -1.28
N LEU A 52 -8.39 8.44 -0.32
CA LEU A 52 -9.82 8.51 0.01
C LEU A 52 -10.66 8.90 -1.21
N ASN A 53 -10.09 9.68 -2.14
CA ASN A 53 -10.70 10.02 -3.42
C ASN A 53 -10.83 8.82 -4.37
N GLU A 54 -9.86 7.91 -4.41
CA GLU A 54 -9.95 6.68 -5.19
C GLU A 54 -10.93 5.66 -4.57
N MET A 55 -11.16 5.76 -3.26
CA MET A 55 -12.19 4.96 -2.57
C MET A 55 -13.60 5.53 -2.74
N LYS A 56 -13.77 6.78 -3.19
CA LYS A 56 -15.09 7.38 -3.42
C LYS A 56 -15.83 6.58 -4.51
N GLY A 57 -16.88 5.87 -4.09
CA GLY A 57 -17.71 5.04 -4.98
C GLY A 57 -17.27 3.58 -5.11
N ALA A 58 -16.16 3.17 -4.49
CA ALA A 58 -15.72 1.77 -4.48
C ALA A 58 -16.65 0.86 -3.64
N GLY A 59 -17.35 1.44 -2.66
CA GLY A 59 -18.36 0.77 -1.86
C GLY A 59 -19.75 1.33 -2.12
N LYS A 60 -20.73 0.45 -2.34
CA LYS A 60 -22.16 0.79 -2.27
C LYS A 60 -22.75 0.13 -1.04
N THR A 61 -23.44 0.92 -0.22
CA THR A 61 -24.31 0.38 0.83
C THR A 61 -25.56 -0.21 0.18
N SER A 62 -26.10 -1.29 0.74
CA SER A 62 -27.36 -1.89 0.30
C SER A 62 -28.58 -1.03 0.64
N LYS A 63 -28.43 -0.03 1.52
CA LYS A 63 -29.47 0.90 1.93
C LYS A 63 -29.21 2.27 1.34
N ASN A 64 -30.25 2.95 0.87
CA ASN A 64 -30.15 4.36 0.50
C ASN A 64 -29.78 5.18 1.74
N THR A 65 -28.66 5.90 1.65
CA THR A 65 -28.17 6.79 2.71
C THR A 65 -28.38 8.25 2.31
N ASN A 66 -28.71 9.08 3.30
CA ASN A 66 -28.82 10.54 3.14
C ASN A 66 -27.48 11.19 3.54
N ALA A 67 -26.87 11.91 2.60
CA ALA A 67 -25.58 12.57 2.81
C ALA A 67 -25.59 13.57 3.98
N LEU A 68 -26.71 14.27 4.19
CA LEU A 68 -26.85 15.28 5.24
C LEU A 68 -26.91 14.67 6.65
N GLU A 69 -27.49 13.48 6.79
CA GLU A 69 -27.54 12.78 8.08
C GLU A 69 -26.18 12.20 8.44
N LEU A 70 -25.48 11.62 7.47
CA LEU A 70 -24.11 11.10 7.66
C LEU A 70 -23.13 12.20 8.08
N GLU A 71 -23.23 13.40 7.49
CA GLU A 71 -22.40 14.54 7.87
C GLU A 71 -22.65 14.98 9.33
N LYS A 72 -23.92 15.01 9.77
CA LYS A 72 -24.27 15.34 11.16
C LYS A 72 -23.77 14.31 12.17
N GLU A 73 -23.73 13.03 11.81
CA GLU A 73 -23.17 11.98 12.67
C GLU A 73 -21.64 12.05 12.77
N LEU A 74 -20.96 12.42 11.69
CA LEU A 74 -19.50 12.54 11.65
C LEU A 74 -18.96 13.71 12.49
N TYR A 75 -19.72 14.80 12.62
CA TYR A 75 -19.33 16.01 13.36
C TYR A 75 -20.07 16.19 14.70
N ARG A 76 -20.65 15.12 15.25
CA ARG A 76 -21.16 15.08 16.62
C ARG A 76 -20.05 14.86 17.64
#